data_AF-A0A452XH84-F1
#
_entry.id   AF-A0A452XH84-F1
#
_cell.length_a   1.000
_cell.length_b   1.000
_cell.length_c   1.000
_cell.angle_alpha   90.00
_cell.angle_beta   90.00
_cell.angle_gamma   90.00
#
_symmetry.space_group_name_H-M   'P 1'
#
loop_
_entity.id
_entity.type
_entity.pdbx_description
1 polymer ?
#
loop_
_entity_poly.entity_id
_entity_poly.type
_entity_poly.pdbx_seq_one_letter_code
_entity_poly.pdbx_strand_id
1 'polypeptide(L)' 'PVMTGSKPSAACCSNLRAQQGCFCQFAKNPIYGRYIQSPYTRQTVSTCGIALPHSRVYGCVV' A
#
# COMPACT_ATOMS: atom_id res chain seq x y z
N PRO A 1 14.40 1.44 -1.58
CA PRO A 1 13.91 2.26 -2.71
C PRO A 1 12.74 1.56 -3.45
N VAL A 2 11.50 1.96 -3.13
CA VAL A 2 10.26 1.44 -3.76
C VAL A 2 9.78 2.40 -4.87
N MET A 3 10.62 3.36 -5.27
CA MET A 3 10.26 4.40 -6.24
C MET A 3 10.43 3.96 -7.71
N THR A 4 10.99 2.78 -7.96
CA THR A 4 11.41 2.33 -9.30
C THR A 4 10.95 0.92 -9.63
N GLY A 5 9.68 0.54 -9.35
CA GLY A 5 9.05 -0.69 -9.85
C GLY A 5 9.85 -2.00 -9.68
N SER A 6 10.85 -2.00 -8.81
CA SER A 6 11.84 -3.08 -8.67
C SER A 6 11.21 -4.15 -7.81
N LYS A 7 11.40 -5.43 -8.19
CA LYS A 7 10.81 -6.57 -7.47
C LYS A 7 11.10 -6.41 -5.98
N PRO A 8 10.07 -6.24 -5.13
CA PRO A 8 10.28 -6.04 -3.71
C PRO A 8 10.95 -7.29 -3.13
N SER A 9 11.98 -7.08 -2.29
CA SER A 9 12.63 -8.17 -1.57
C SER A 9 11.62 -8.87 -0.64
N ALA A 10 11.82 -10.15 -0.34
CA ALA A 10 10.92 -10.89 0.56
C ALA A 10 10.73 -10.19 1.92
N ALA A 11 11.79 -9.59 2.46
CA ALA A 11 11.74 -8.79 3.69
C ALA A 11 10.84 -7.53 3.55
N CYS A 12 10.82 -6.89 2.37
CA CYS A 12 9.94 -5.75 2.10
C CYS A 12 8.48 -6.20 2.11
N CYS A 13 8.16 -7.33 1.45
CA CYS A 13 6.80 -7.88 1.45
C CYS A 13 6.35 -8.31 2.86
N SER A 14 7.21 -8.93 3.67
CA SER A 14 6.88 -9.26 5.07
C SER A 14 6.60 -8.02 5.91
N ASN A 15 7.40 -6.96 5.77
CA ASN A 15 7.18 -5.70 6.47
C ASN A 15 5.89 -5.00 6.03
N LEU A 16 5.59 -5.00 4.72
CA LEU A 16 4.34 -4.45 4.20
C LEU A 16 3.13 -5.25 4.70
N ARG A 17 3.25 -6.58 4.78
CA ARG A 17 2.18 -7.45 5.28
C ARG A 17 1.93 -7.22 6.77
N ALA A 18 2.99 -7.07 7.56
CA ALA A 18 2.89 -6.71 8.98
C ALA A 18 2.20 -5.35 9.18
N GLN A 19 2.32 -4.43 8.21
CA GLN A 19 1.69 -3.11 8.24
C GLN A 19 0.32 -3.05 7.58
N GLN A 20 -0.25 -4.19 7.15
CA GLN A 20 -1.56 -4.22 6.46
C GLN A 20 -2.67 -3.53 7.25
N GLY A 21 -2.72 -3.74 8.57
CA GLY A 21 -3.70 -3.09 9.44
C GLY A 21 -3.59 -1.56 9.47
N CYS A 22 -2.41 -1.02 9.22
CA CYS A 22 -2.14 0.42 9.22
C CYS A 22 -2.48 1.10 7.89
N PHE A 23 -2.56 0.37 6.77
CA PHE A 23 -2.82 0.98 5.45
C PHE A 23 -4.15 1.71 5.39
N CYS A 24 -5.15 1.30 6.17
CA CYS A 24 -6.40 2.06 6.30
C CYS A 24 -6.20 3.45 6.89
N GLN A 25 -5.36 3.58 7.91
CA GLN A 25 -5.08 4.88 8.52
C GLN A 25 -4.24 5.75 7.58
N PHE A 26 -3.29 5.15 6.87
CA PHE A 26 -2.53 5.86 5.85
C PHE A 26 -3.40 6.29 4.67
N ALA A 27 -4.38 5.48 4.25
CA ALA A 27 -5.32 5.85 3.20
C ALA A 27 -6.29 6.96 3.63
N LYS A 28 -6.63 7.05 4.92
CA LYS A 28 -7.40 8.16 5.50
C LYS A 28 -6.60 9.46 5.56
N ASN A 29 -5.28 9.38 5.70
CA ASN A 29 -4.43 10.56 5.77
C ASN A 29 -4.20 11.11 4.35
N PRO A 30 -4.58 12.36 4.03
CA PRO A 30 -4.52 12.90 2.67
C PRO A 30 -3.10 12.99 2.11
N ILE A 31 -2.07 13.07 2.97
CA ILE A 31 -0.66 13.09 2.56
C ILE A 31 -0.23 11.69 2.08
N TYR A 32 -0.51 10.66 2.88
CA TYR A 32 -0.13 9.28 2.56
C TYR A 32 -1.07 8.63 1.54
N GLY A 33 -2.34 9.05 1.49
CA GLY A 33 -3.34 8.55 0.56
C GLY A 33 -2.92 8.74 -0.90
N ARG A 34 -2.31 9.87 -1.26
CA ARG A 34 -1.76 10.08 -2.62
C ARG A 34 -0.64 9.09 -2.95
N TYR A 35 0.17 8.71 -1.96
CA TYR A 35 1.24 7.73 -2.13
C TYR A 35 0.70 6.31 -2.28
N ILE A 36 -0.32 5.95 -1.50
CA ILE A 36 -0.98 4.64 -1.54
C ILE A 36 -1.79 4.45 -2.82
N GLN A 37 -2.43 5.52 -3.30
CA GLN A 37 -3.14 5.53 -4.57
C GLN A 37 -2.21 5.52 -5.79
N SER A 38 -0.91 5.78 -5.61
CA SER A 38 0.06 5.75 -6.70
C SER A 38 0.09 4.36 -7.37
N PRO A 39 0.08 4.30 -8.72
CA PRO A 39 0.10 3.03 -9.45
C PRO A 39 1.34 2.18 -9.11
N TYR A 40 2.49 2.82 -8.85
CA TYR A 40 3.71 2.12 -8.44
C TYR A 40 3.56 1.40 -7.09
N THR A 41 2.91 2.04 -6.13
CA THR A 41 2.64 1.46 -4.81
C THR A 41 1.67 0.29 -4.95
N ARG A 42 0.59 0.46 -5.72
CA ARG A 42 -0.37 -0.61 -6.04
C ARG A 42 0.28 -1.79 -6.75
N GLN A 43 1.22 -1.55 -7.64
CA GLN A 43 1.94 -2.63 -8.32
C GLN A 43 2.86 -3.37 -7.33
N THR A 44 3.56 -2.65 -6.46
CA THR A 44 4.47 -3.24 -5.46
C THR A 44 3.71 -4.13 -4.47
N VAL A 45 2.63 -3.62 -3.87
CA VAL A 45 1.82 -4.39 -2.91
C VAL A 45 1.11 -5.57 -3.57
N SER A 46 0.64 -5.43 -4.81
CA SER A 46 0.03 -6.53 -5.58
C SER A 46 1.04 -7.63 -5.85
N THR A 47 2.29 -7.27 -6.16
CA THR A 47 3.41 -8.22 -6.30
C THR A 47 3.69 -8.98 -5.00
N CYS A 48 3.43 -8.37 -3.84
CA CYS A 48 3.54 -8.99 -2.53
C CYS A 48 2.27 -9.75 -2.07
N GLY A 49 1.18 -9.74 -2.85
CA GLY A 49 -0.11 -10.32 -2.48
C GLY A 49 -0.89 -9.52 -1.43
N ILE A 50 -0.64 -8.21 -1.36
CA ILE A 50 -1.23 -7.30 -0.38
C ILE A 50 -2.28 -6.43 -1.08
N ALA A 51 -3.53 -6.56 -0.65
CA ALA A 51 -4.59 -5.65 -1.07
C ALA A 51 -4.42 -4.30 -0.37
N LEU A 52 -4.36 -3.23 -1.16
CA LEU A 52 -4.37 -1.87 -0.64
C LEU A 52 -5.80 -1.32 -0.62
N PRO A 53 -6.20 -0.69 0.48
CA PRO A 53 -7.52 -0.13 0.56
C PRO A 53 -7.67 1.08 -0.34
N HIS A 54 -8.84 1.18 -0.97
CA HIS A 54 -9.23 2.38 -1.68
C HIS A 54 -9.81 3.38 -0.68
N SER A 55 -9.37 4.63 -0.73
CA SER A 55 -10.03 5.72 -0.01
C SER A 55 -11.37 6.02 -0.68
N ARG A 56 -12.41 5.21 -0.38
CA ARG A 56 -13.79 5.63 -0.63
C ARG A 56 -14.27 6.44 0.57
N VAL A 57 -15.11 7.44 0.29
CA VAL A 57 -15.65 8.42 1.24
C VAL A 57 -16.31 7.78 2.48
N TYR A 58 -16.69 6.50 2.41
CA TYR A 58 -17.40 5.76 3.47
C TYR A 58 -16.59 4.62 4.13
N GLY A 59 -15.25 4.68 4.07
CA GLY A 59 -14.41 3.76 4.84
C GLY A 59 -13.37 3.02 4.00
N CYS A 60 -12.47 2.36 4.72
CA CYS A 60 -11.36 1.60 4.18
C CYS A 60 -11.88 0.23 3.70
N VAL A 61 -12.11 0.08 2.39
CA VAL A 61 -12.44 -1.21 1.78
C VAL A 61 -11.16 -1.80 1.23
N VAL A 62 -10.73 -2.93 1.82
CA VAL A 62 -9.56 -3.71 1.41
C VAL A 62 -9.91 -4.62 0.24
#